data_AF-A0AAW9NMH4-F1
#
_entry.id   AF-A0AAW9NMH4-F1
#
_cell.length_a   1.000
_cell.length_b   1.000
_cell.length_c   1.000
_cell.angle_alpha   90.00
_cell.angle_beta   90.00
_cell.angle_gamma   90.00
#
_symmetry.space_group_name_H-M   'P 1'
#
loop_
_entity.id
_entity.type
_entity.pdbx_description
1 polymer ?
#
loop_
_entity_poly.entity_id
_entity_poly.type
_entity_poly.pdbx_seq_one_letter_code
_entity_poly.pdbx_strand_id
1 'polypeptide(L)' 'MKIYDIPLSGFLINDLVAYESDENDNQIVYQIKKGNVQVLGEFRSVKYDSGIAYIIFANDEVISVDKDMVKLKD' A
#
# COMPACT_ATOMS: atom_id res chain seq x y z
N MET A 1 4.92 1.61 14.75
CA MET A 1 5.44 1.64 13.37
C MET A 1 6.78 0.95 13.38
N LYS A 2 7.05 0.12 12.38
CA LYS A 2 8.32 -0.58 12.19
C LYS A 2 8.75 -0.35 10.74
N ILE A 3 9.91 0.25 10.54
CA ILE A 3 10.55 0.38 9.23
C ILE A 3 11.59 -0.73 9.13
N TYR A 4 11.70 -1.37 7.97
CA TYR A 4 12.65 -2.44 7.74
C TYR A 4 13.98 -1.87 7.26
N ASP A 5 15.09 -2.36 7.81
CA ASP A 5 16.44 -1.95 7.39
C ASP A 5 16.70 -2.33 5.92
N ILE A 6 16.13 -3.45 5.48
CA ILE A 6 16.13 -3.92 4.10
C ILE A 6 14.66 -4.08 3.68
N PRO A 7 14.22 -3.43 2.59
CA PRO A 7 12.88 -3.62 2.06
C PRO A 7 12.59 -5.08 1.74
N LEU A 8 11.39 -5.55 2.07
CA LEU A 8 10.95 -6.89 1.71
C LEU A 8 10.31 -6.88 0.32
N SER A 9 10.51 -7.95 -0.44
CA SER A 9 9.82 -8.09 -1.73
C SER A 9 8.38 -8.56 -1.49
N GLY A 10 7.43 -7.91 -2.17
CA GLY A 10 6.02 -8.25 -2.09
C GLY A 10 5.34 -8.26 -3.45
N PHE A 11 4.11 -8.78 -3.47
CA PHE A 11 3.21 -8.71 -4.60
C PHE A 11 1.88 -8.11 -4.16
N LEU A 12 1.54 -6.94 -4.71
CA LEU A 12 0.23 -6.33 -4.54
C LEU A 12 -0.79 -7.15 -5.34
N ILE A 13 -1.80 -7.70 -4.67
CA ILE A 13 -2.71 -8.68 -5.30
C ILE A 13 -3.83 -8.05 -6.11
N ASN A 14 -4.18 -6.79 -5.84
CA ASN A 14 -5.27 -6.04 -6.47
C ASN A 14 -4.79 -4.70 -7.01
N ASP A 15 -5.42 -4.21 -8.08
CA ASP A 15 -5.23 -2.84 -8.52
C ASP A 15 -5.83 -1.90 -7.46
N LEU A 16 -5.10 -0.82 -7.16
CA LEU A 16 -5.49 0.22 -6.23
C LEU A 16 -5.83 1.48 -7.00
N VAL A 17 -6.96 2.08 -6.66
CA VAL A 17 -7.34 3.40 -7.13
C VAL A 17 -7.68 4.23 -5.91
N ALA A 18 -7.00 5.36 -5.74
CA ALA A 18 -7.36 6.34 -4.75
C ALA A 18 -8.05 7.52 -5.41
N TYR A 19 -9.09 8.00 -4.73
CA TYR A 19 -9.85 9.18 -5.11
C TYR A 19 -9.61 10.26 -4.05
N GLU A 20 -9.47 11.51 -4.47
CA GLU A 20 -9.43 12.64 -3.54
C GLU A 20 -10.84 12.83 -2.98
N SER A 21 -10.95 13.13 -1.68
CA SER A 21 -12.22 13.16 -0.96
C SER A 21 -13.23 14.19 -1.52
N ASP A 22 -14.49 14.04 -1.09
CA ASP A 22 -15.78 14.54 -1.62
C ASP A 22 -15.92 16.01 -2.10
N GLU A 23 -14.88 16.84 -2.09
CA GLU A 23 -14.95 18.26 -2.47
C GLU A 23 -14.54 18.55 -3.93
N ASN A 24 -14.02 17.57 -4.70
CA ASN A 24 -13.40 17.86 -6.01
C ASN A 24 -13.66 16.80 -7.11
N ASP A 25 -14.94 16.50 -7.39
CA ASP A 25 -15.38 15.74 -8.58
C ASP A 25 -14.75 14.33 -8.78
N ASN A 26 -14.36 13.63 -7.70
CA ASN A 26 -13.80 12.27 -7.76
C ASN A 26 -12.58 12.13 -8.70
N GLN A 27 -11.70 13.13 -8.73
CA GLN A 27 -10.46 13.01 -9.50
C GLN A 27 -9.60 11.87 -8.92
N ILE A 28 -9.15 10.98 -9.82
CA ILE A 28 -8.26 9.87 -9.47
C ILE A 28 -6.91 10.48 -9.08
N VAL A 29 -6.48 10.22 -7.85
CA VAL A 29 -5.22 10.74 -7.29
C VAL A 29 -4.07 9.85 -7.71
N TYR A 30 -4.25 8.53 -7.65
CA TYR A 30 -3.28 7.56 -8.16
C TYR A 30 -3.96 6.23 -8.51
N GLN A 31 -3.40 5.57 -9.53
CA GLN A 31 -3.75 4.20 -9.93
C GLN A 31 -2.49 3.34 -9.87
N ILE A 32 -2.46 2.41 -8.91
CA ILE A 32 -1.36 1.45 -8.77
C ILE A 32 -1.86 0.10 -9.25
N LYS A 33 -1.26 -0.41 -10.32
CA LYS A 33 -1.55 -1.74 -10.83
C LYS A 33 -0.97 -2.80 -9.90
N LYS A 34 -1.67 -3.93 -9.78
CA LYS A 34 -1.16 -5.14 -9.15
C LYS A 34 0.19 -5.52 -9.75
N GLY A 35 1.10 -6.00 -8.93
CA GLY A 35 2.46 -6.25 -9.37
C GLY A 35 3.45 -6.38 -8.24
N ASN A 36 4.73 -6.42 -8.62
CA ASN A 36 5.82 -6.46 -7.66
C ASN A 36 5.94 -5.11 -6.95
N VAL A 37 6.06 -5.15 -5.64
CA VAL A 37 6.25 -3.98 -4.79
C VAL A 37 7.36 -4.23 -3.80
N GLN A 38 7.91 -3.16 -3.22
CA GLN A 38 8.81 -3.25 -2.08
C GLN A 38 8.05 -2.85 -0.82
N VAL A 39 8.09 -3.67 0.22
CA VAL A 39 7.51 -3.35 1.53
C VAL A 39 8.60 -2.72 2.39
N LEU A 40 8.41 -1.44 2.72
CA LEU A 40 9.37 -0.62 3.45
C LEU A 40 9.18 -0.74 4.98
N GLY A 41 7.97 -1.12 5.41
CA GLY A 41 7.63 -1.23 6.83
C GLY A 41 6.15 -1.48 7.07
N GLU A 42 5.76 -1.44 8.33
CA GLU A 42 4.39 -1.67 8.78
C GLU A 42 4.00 -0.83 10.00
N PHE A 43 2.71 -0.54 10.15
CA PHE A 43 2.17 0.12 11.33
C PHE A 43 0.76 -0.36 11.67
N ARG A 44 0.36 -0.22 12.94
CA ARG A 44 -1.01 -0.50 13.36
C ARG A 44 -1.91 0.68 13.05
N SER A 45 -3.10 0.40 12.52
CA SER A 45 -4.10 1.43 12.22
C SER A 45 -5.49 0.81 12.19
N VAL A 46 -6.45 1.48 12.80
CA VAL A 46 -7.86 1.09 12.82
C VAL A 46 -8.59 1.39 11.50
N LYS A 47 -7.92 2.08 10.57
CA LYS A 47 -8.48 2.40 9.24
C LYS A 47 -8.41 1.21 8.26
N TYR A 48 -7.67 0.18 8.61
CA TYR A 48 -7.43 -1.01 7.78
C TYR A 48 -8.03 -2.23 8.49
N ASP A 49 -8.66 -3.11 7.73
CA ASP A 49 -9.45 -4.23 8.25
C ASP A 49 -8.58 -5.22 9.04
N SER A 50 -7.34 -5.46 8.60
CA SER A 50 -6.39 -6.32 9.31
C SER A 50 -5.80 -5.68 10.58
N GLY A 51 -6.09 -4.40 10.82
CA GLY A 51 -5.50 -3.59 11.90
C GLY A 51 -4.02 -3.25 11.68
N ILE A 52 -3.43 -3.68 10.56
CA ILE A 52 -2.04 -3.44 10.18
C ILE A 52 -1.98 -2.95 8.73
N ALA A 53 -1.26 -1.86 8.51
CA ALA A 53 -0.92 -1.40 7.17
C ALA A 53 0.56 -1.66 6.85
N TYR A 54 0.81 -2.05 5.61
CA TYR A 54 2.13 -2.02 5.01
C TYR A 54 2.38 -0.70 4.32
N ILE A 55 3.60 -0.19 4.48
CA ILE A 55 4.14 0.91 3.68
C ILE A 55 4.83 0.26 2.48
N ILE A 56 4.34 0.53 1.29
CA ILE A 56 4.88 -0.04 0.04
C ILE A 56 5.43 1.05 -0.87
N PHE A 57 6.46 0.70 -1.63
CA PHE A 57 6.93 1.45 -2.79
C PHE A 57 6.48 0.74 -4.06
N ALA A 58 5.71 1.45 -4.89
CA ALA A 58 5.14 0.95 -6.13
C ALA A 58 4.97 2.10 -7.14
N ASN A 59 5.36 1.89 -8.40
CA ASN A 59 5.25 2.90 -9.48
C ASN A 59 5.81 4.30 -9.09
N ASP A 60 7.00 4.32 -8.49
CA ASP A 60 7.67 5.55 -8.00
C ASP A 60 6.93 6.32 -6.88
N GLU A 61 5.92 5.70 -6.28
CA GLU A 61 5.16 6.26 -5.16
C GLU A 61 5.31 5.43 -3.88
N VAL A 62 5.18 6.09 -2.73
CA VAL A 62 5.11 5.45 -1.41
C VAL A 62 3.71 5.61 -0.86
N ILE A 63 3.03 4.49 -0.65
CA ILE A 63 1.66 4.47 -0.12
C ILE A 63 1.52 3.45 1.01
N SER A 64 0.45 3.58 1.80
CA SER A 64 0.07 2.58 2.80
C SER A 64 -1.16 1.80 2.37
N VAL A 65 -1.07 0.47 2.46
CA VAL A 65 -2.13 -0.48 2.07
C VAL A 65 -2.42 -1.43 3.22
N ASP A 66 -3.61 -2.01 3.25
CA ASP A 66 -3.90 -3.09 4.20
C ASP A 66 -2.89 -4.23 3.98
N LYS A 67 -2.36 -4.78 5.07
CA LYS A 67 -1.42 -5.90 5.06
C LYS A 67 -1.89 -7.06 4.17
N ASP A 68 -3.19 -7.35 4.18
CA ASP A 68 -3.76 -8.48 3.44
C ASP A 68 -3.79 -8.25 1.91
N MET A 69 -3.49 -7.03 1.44
CA MET A 69 -3.35 -6.73 0.02
C MET A 69 -1.98 -7.09 -0.56
N VAL A 70 -1.00 -7.44 0.27
CA VAL A 70 0.36 -7.74 -0.19
C VAL A 70 0.76 -9.14 0.25
N LYS A 71 1.10 -9.98 -0.73
CA LYS A 71 1.77 -11.25 -0.46
C LYS A 71 3.27 -11.02 -0.43
N LEU A 72 3.88 -11.20 0.74
CA LEU A 72 5.33 -11.20 0.85
C LEU A 72 5.91 -12.36 0.03
N LYS A 73 7.07 -12.13 -0.58
CA LYS A 73 7.86 -13.13 -1.28
C LYS A 73 9.02 -13.53 -0.39
N ASP A 74 9.30 -14.84 -0.34
CA ASP A 74 10.48 -15.41 0.32
C ASP A 74 11.78 -15.05 -0.41
#